data_AF-A0A0Q8NBN1-F1
#
_entry.id   AF-A0A0Q8NBN1-F1
#
_cell.length_a   1.000
_cell.length_b   1.000
_cell.length_c   1.000
_cell.angle_alpha   90.00
_cell.angle_beta   90.00
_cell.angle_gamma   90.00
#
_symmetry.space_group_name_H-M   'P 1'
#
loop_
_entity.id
_entity.type
_entity.pdbx_description
1 polymer ?
#
loop_
_entity_poly.entity_id
_entity_poly.type
_entity_poly.pdbx_seq_one_letter_code
_entity_poly.pdbx_strand_id
1 'polypeptide(L)'
;MKNSVIYLGLALVTFVNVATASNNTSVVKNQVTVSAVYDDGTPLVVAVSKGDIETVKKFIEYGVNVNEKADDMSPLMTAARYNKVEIIKVLLAAGARPSDKNEKGYTALKFAQLSNATEAIALLKDAK
;
A
#
# COMPACT_ATOMS: atom_id res chain seq x y z
N MET A 1 -20.55 14.73 12.13
CA MET A 1 -20.90 13.37 11.68
C MET A 1 -21.05 13.36 10.16
N LYS A 2 -20.00 12.98 9.41
CA LYS A 2 -20.13 12.56 8.01
C LYS A 2 -19.18 11.39 7.79
N ASN A 3 -19.55 10.24 8.36
CA ASN A 3 -19.05 8.96 7.89
C ASN A 3 -19.84 8.59 6.62
N SER A 4 -19.16 7.90 5.68
CA SER A 4 -19.76 6.89 4.80
C SER A 4 -20.05 7.17 3.31
N VAL A 5 -19.54 8.19 2.62
CA VAL A 5 -19.88 8.37 1.18
C VAL A 5 -18.74 8.77 0.23
N ILE A 6 -17.52 8.22 0.37
CA ILE A 6 -16.50 8.34 -0.70
C ILE A 6 -15.90 6.97 -1.05
N TYR A 7 -16.77 5.95 -1.18
CA TYR A 7 -16.41 4.67 -1.81
C TYR A 7 -17.09 4.49 -3.19
N LEU A 8 -17.64 5.57 -3.77
CA LEU A 8 -18.46 5.54 -5.01
C LEU A 8 -18.00 6.51 -6.10
N GLY A 9 -16.77 7.00 -6.06
CA GLY A 9 -16.17 7.76 -7.17
C GLY A 9 -15.02 6.97 -7.79
N LEU A 10 -15.29 6.27 -8.90
CA LEU A 10 -14.32 5.53 -9.74
C LEU A 10 -13.74 4.23 -9.15
N ALA A 11 -14.62 3.31 -8.75
CA ALA A 11 -14.34 1.89 -8.97
C ALA A 11 -14.60 1.56 -10.46
N LEU A 12 -13.78 2.11 -11.36
CA LEU A 12 -13.57 1.39 -12.61
C LEU A 12 -12.60 0.27 -12.21
N VAL A 13 -13.17 -0.87 -11.86
CA VAL A 13 -12.48 -2.14 -12.09
C VAL A 13 -12.22 -2.13 -13.60
N THR A 14 -11.09 -1.58 -14.01
CA THR A 14 -10.62 -1.69 -15.38
C THR A 14 -10.30 -3.16 -15.55
N PHE A 15 -11.29 -3.93 -15.99
CA PHE A 15 -10.99 -5.10 -16.80
C PHE A 15 -10.19 -4.54 -17.97
N VAL A 16 -8.86 -4.66 -17.92
CA VAL A 16 -7.98 -4.26 -19.01
C VAL A 16 -8.32 -5.15 -20.20
N ASN A 17 -9.34 -4.75 -20.98
CA ASN A 17 -9.36 -5.09 -22.39
C ASN A 17 -8.24 -4.27 -23.00
N VAL A 18 -7.14 -4.96 -23.26
CA VAL A 18 -6.13 -4.57 -24.24
C VAL A 18 -6.86 -4.09 -25.50
N ALA A 19 -6.93 -2.77 -25.66
CA ALA A 19 -7.27 -2.09 -26.89
C ALA A 19 -6.37 -0.85 -27.02
N THR A 20 -5.06 -1.04 -26.86
CA THR A 20 -4.10 -0.18 -27.54
C THR A 20 -3.71 -0.91 -28.82
N ALA A 21 -4.02 -0.28 -29.96
CA ALA A 21 -3.77 -0.81 -31.28
C ALA A 21 -2.26 -1.06 -31.49
N SER A 22 -1.81 -2.30 -31.28
CA SER A 22 -0.75 -2.99 -32.04
C SER A 22 -0.42 -4.30 -31.34
N ASN A 23 -0.94 -5.38 -31.91
CA ASN A 23 -0.27 -6.66 -32.14
C ASN A 23 0.82 -7.01 -31.11
N ASN A 24 0.44 -7.69 -30.01
CA ASN A 24 1.15 -8.85 -29.47
C ASN A 24 0.41 -9.43 -28.26
N THR A 25 0.04 -10.70 -28.38
CA THR A 25 -0.69 -11.51 -27.40
C THR A 25 0.17 -11.86 -26.19
N SER A 26 -0.23 -11.42 -24.99
CA SER A 26 0.24 -11.98 -23.71
C SER A 26 -0.93 -12.06 -22.74
N VAL A 27 -1.33 -13.29 -22.41
CA VAL A 27 -2.45 -13.59 -21.52
C VAL A 27 -2.04 -13.24 -20.09
N VAL A 28 -2.35 -12.03 -19.61
CA VAL A 28 -2.08 -11.64 -18.21
C VAL A 28 -3.30 -12.01 -17.36
N LYS A 29 -3.18 -13.11 -16.62
CA LYS A 29 -4.17 -13.53 -15.62
C LYS A 29 -4.36 -12.43 -14.57
N ASN A 30 -5.54 -11.80 -14.58
CA ASN A 30 -6.26 -11.35 -13.39
C ASN A 30 -5.49 -10.51 -12.35
N GLN A 31 -4.70 -9.52 -12.77
CA GLN A 31 -4.24 -8.46 -11.86
C GLN A 31 -5.28 -7.34 -11.85
N VAL A 32 -6.02 -7.21 -10.75
CA VAL A 32 -6.90 -6.06 -10.54
C VAL A 32 -6.01 -4.89 -10.10
N THR A 33 -5.61 -4.03 -11.03
CA THR A 33 -4.97 -2.75 -10.71
C THR A 33 -6.02 -1.77 -10.19
N VAL A 34 -6.23 -1.75 -8.87
CA VAL A 34 -6.98 -0.67 -8.20
C VAL A 34 -6.06 0.55 -8.05
N SER A 35 -5.61 1.12 -9.16
CA SER A 35 -4.89 2.40 -9.16
C SER A 35 -5.89 3.54 -9.20
N ALA A 36 -6.73 3.65 -8.17
CA ALA A 36 -7.45 4.91 -7.95
C ALA A 36 -6.42 5.90 -7.42
N VAL A 37 -5.86 6.71 -8.32
CA VAL A 37 -4.99 7.83 -7.94
C VAL A 37 -5.90 8.86 -7.31
N TYR A 38 -5.99 8.86 -5.98
CA TYR A 38 -6.56 10.00 -5.29
C TYR A 38 -5.48 11.08 -5.20
N ASP A 39 -5.86 12.35 -5.30
CA ASP A 39 -4.94 13.49 -5.15
C ASP A 39 -4.25 13.50 -3.76
N ASP A 40 -4.70 12.68 -2.81
CA ASP A 40 -4.15 12.51 -1.45
C ASP A 40 -3.38 11.19 -1.21
N GLY A 41 -3.15 10.39 -2.25
CA GLY A 41 -2.33 9.16 -2.21
C GLY A 41 -3.05 7.90 -2.66
N THR A 42 -2.36 6.75 -2.63
CA THR A 42 -3.01 5.46 -2.96
C THR A 42 -4.03 5.08 -1.87
N PRO A 43 -5.18 4.46 -2.23
CA PRO A 43 -6.21 4.07 -1.25
C PRO A 43 -5.65 3.26 -0.08
N LEU A 44 -4.66 2.40 -0.36
CA LEU A 44 -4.00 1.58 0.63
C LEU A 44 -3.19 2.44 1.62
N VAL A 45 -2.40 3.42 1.17
CA VAL A 45 -1.64 4.30 2.06
C VAL A 45 -2.55 5.10 2.98
N VAL A 46 -3.69 5.58 2.47
CA VAL A 46 -4.70 6.29 3.27
C VAL A 46 -5.33 5.38 4.33
N ALA A 47 -5.68 4.13 3.98
CA ALA A 47 -6.19 3.16 4.95
C ALA A 47 -5.16 2.83 6.04
N VAL A 48 -3.89 2.67 5.64
CA VAL A 48 -2.76 2.43 6.55
C VAL A 48 -2.55 3.60 7.51
N SER A 49 -2.57 4.85 7.02
CA SER A 49 -2.36 6.04 7.86
C SER A 49 -3.46 6.20 8.90
N LYS A 50 -4.71 5.88 8.53
CA LYS A 50 -5.88 5.83 9.44
C LYS A 50 -5.84 4.67 10.42
N GLY A 51 -5.04 3.63 10.15
CA GLY A 51 -5.01 2.42 10.97
C GLY A 51 -6.20 1.49 10.73
N ASP A 52 -6.90 1.62 9.60
CA ASP A 52 -8.07 0.82 9.27
C ASP A 52 -7.64 -0.56 8.72
N ILE A 53 -7.34 -1.47 9.64
CA ILE A 53 -6.82 -2.81 9.32
C ILE A 53 -7.78 -3.63 8.45
N GLU A 54 -9.09 -3.47 8.63
CA GLU A 54 -10.08 -4.25 7.88
C GLU A 54 -10.15 -3.79 6.42
N THR A 55 -10.06 -2.48 6.17
CA THR A 55 -9.93 -1.94 4.81
C THR A 55 -8.59 -2.32 4.18
N VAL A 56 -7.49 -2.31 4.94
CA VAL A 56 -6.17 -2.77 4.46
C VAL A 56 -6.23 -4.23 3.99
N LYS A 57 -6.80 -5.13 4.79
CA LYS A 57 -6.96 -6.55 4.42
C LYS A 57 -7.78 -6.71 3.14
N LYS A 58 -8.92 -6.02 3.03
CA LYS A 58 -9.76 -6.06 1.82
C LYS A 58 -9.01 -5.60 0.57
N PHE A 59 -8.21 -4.54 0.65
CA PHE A 59 -7.41 -4.10 -0.48
C PHE A 59 -6.35 -5.12 -0.88
N ILE A 60 -5.72 -5.79 0.09
CA ILE A 60 -4.78 -6.89 -0.19
C ILE A 60 -5.49 -8.07 -0.85
N GLU A 61 -6.68 -8.45 -0.38
CA GLU A 61 -7.52 -9.50 -0.99
C GLU A 61 -7.91 -9.16 -2.43
N TYR A 62 -8.12 -7.88 -2.75
CA TYR A 62 -8.37 -7.41 -4.11
C TYR A 62 -7.12 -7.33 -4.98
N GLY A 63 -5.94 -7.70 -4.47
CA GLY A 63 -4.70 -7.73 -5.25
C GLY A 63 -4.09 -6.36 -5.52
N VAL A 64 -4.41 -5.34 -4.70
CA VAL A 64 -3.73 -4.05 -4.78
C VAL A 64 -2.23 -4.23 -4.57
N ASN A 65 -1.42 -3.48 -5.32
CA ASN A 65 0.02 -3.49 -5.18
C ASN A 65 0.44 -2.93 -3.80
N VAL A 66 0.82 -3.81 -2.88
CA VAL A 66 1.22 -3.45 -1.50
C VAL A 66 2.51 -2.64 -1.39
N ASN A 67 3.24 -2.49 -2.49
CA ASN A 67 4.48 -1.72 -2.56
C ASN A 67 4.32 -0.40 -3.33
N GLU A 68 3.12 -0.07 -3.81
CA GLU A 68 2.86 1.17 -4.51
C GLU A 68 3.00 2.37 -3.57
N LYS A 69 3.91 3.29 -3.93
CA LYS A 69 4.17 4.47 -3.11
C LYS A 69 3.16 5.57 -3.39
N ALA A 70 2.80 6.31 -2.35
CA ALA A 70 2.08 7.57 -2.41
C ALA A 70 2.94 8.66 -1.78
N ASP A 71 3.16 9.79 -2.46
CA ASP A 71 4.08 10.83 -2.01
C ASP A 71 5.44 10.28 -1.57
N ASP A 72 5.98 9.36 -2.38
CA ASP A 72 7.23 8.63 -2.13
C ASP A 72 7.24 7.73 -0.86
N MET A 73 6.09 7.57 -0.19
CA MET A 73 5.93 6.68 0.96
C MET A 73 5.25 5.37 0.55
N SER A 74 5.89 4.23 0.82
CA SER A 74 5.21 2.93 0.70
C SER A 74 4.21 2.72 1.85
N PRO A 75 3.20 1.84 1.68
CA PRO A 75 2.31 1.44 2.78
C PRO A 75 3.09 0.99 4.02
N LEU A 76 4.18 0.24 3.82
CA LEU A 76 5.02 -0.25 4.91
C LEU A 76 5.78 0.89 5.61
N MET A 77 6.28 1.89 4.87
CA MET A 77 6.91 3.08 5.46
C MET A 77 5.91 3.89 6.30
N THR A 78 4.69 4.06 5.79
CA THR A 78 3.61 4.77 6.51
C THR A 78 3.21 4.02 7.78
N ALA A 79 3.02 2.70 7.71
CA ALA A 79 2.72 1.87 8.86
C ALA A 79 3.83 1.93 9.93
N ALA A 80 5.09 1.91 9.50
CA ALA A 80 6.26 2.01 10.36
C ALA A 80 6.37 3.37 11.07
N ARG A 81 6.15 4.47 10.33
CA ARG A 81 6.14 5.84 10.87
C ARG A 81 5.12 6.02 11.99
N TYR A 82 3.93 5.42 11.85
CA TYR A 82 2.82 5.56 12.80
C TYR A 82 2.69 4.38 13.78
N ASN A 83 3.72 3.53 13.88
CA ASN A 83 3.76 2.37 14.79
C ASN A 83 2.54 1.43 14.65
N LYS A 84 2.05 1.19 13.43
CA LYS A 84 0.87 0.36 13.16
C LYS A 84 1.22 -1.13 13.06
N VAL A 85 1.62 -1.74 14.17
CA VAL A 85 2.24 -3.09 14.22
C VAL A 85 1.44 -4.16 13.49
N GLU A 86 0.14 -4.26 13.73
CA GLU A 86 -0.69 -5.29 13.08
C GLU A 86 -0.78 -5.08 11.56
N ILE A 87 -0.81 -3.84 11.11
CA ILE A 87 -0.78 -3.52 9.68
C ILE A 87 0.59 -3.84 9.07
N ILE A 88 1.69 -3.59 9.80
CA ILE A 88 3.04 -3.98 9.36
C ILE A 88 3.10 -5.50 9.11
N LYS A 89 2.58 -6.31 10.05
CA LYS A 89 2.53 -7.77 9.90
C LYS A 89 1.74 -8.20 8.66
N VAL A 90 0.55 -7.62 8.47
CA VAL A 90 -0.32 -7.90 7.32
C VAL A 90 0.36 -7.53 6.00
N LEU A 91 1.00 -6.36 5.93
CA LEU A 91 1.72 -5.92 4.72
C LEU A 91 2.93 -6.80 4.42
N LEU A 92 3.72 -7.19 5.43
CA LEU A 92 4.86 -8.10 5.25
C LEU A 92 4.39 -9.49 4.77
N ALA A 93 3.31 -10.03 5.35
CA ALA A 93 2.72 -11.28 4.92
C ALA A 93 2.21 -11.22 3.46
N ALA A 94 1.80 -10.03 3.00
CA ALA A 94 1.38 -9.77 1.63
C ALA A 94 2.53 -9.45 0.66
N GLY A 95 3.79 -9.54 1.09
CA GLY A 95 4.96 -9.31 0.23
C GLY A 95 5.40 -7.85 0.12
N ALA A 96 5.10 -7.03 1.13
CA ALA A 96 5.68 -5.69 1.23
C ALA A 96 7.21 -5.78 1.42
N ARG A 97 7.96 -4.92 0.74
CA ARG A 97 9.43 -4.91 0.73
C ARG A 97 9.99 -3.97 1.81
N PRO A 98 10.54 -4.49 2.93
CA PRO A 98 11.08 -3.64 4.01
C PRO A 98 12.35 -2.89 3.63
N SER A 99 13.08 -3.39 2.63
CA SER A 99 14.34 -2.83 2.13
C SER A 99 14.17 -1.75 1.06
N ASP A 100 12.94 -1.55 0.55
CA ASP A 100 12.65 -0.46 -0.39
C ASP A 100 12.95 0.89 0.25
N LYS A 101 13.50 1.79 -0.57
CA LYS A 101 13.89 3.14 -0.15
C LYS A 101 13.02 4.18 -0.83
N ASN A 102 12.72 5.23 -0.08
CA ASN A 102 12.16 6.45 -0.63
C ASN A 102 13.25 7.29 -1.35
N GLU A 103 12.91 8.39 -1.99
CA GLU A 103 13.84 9.31 -2.68
C GLU A 103 14.93 9.86 -1.75
N LYS A 104 14.64 9.98 -0.45
CA LYS A 104 15.62 10.37 0.57
C LYS A 104 16.51 9.20 1.05
N GLY A 105 16.36 8.01 0.46
CA GLY A 105 17.10 6.81 0.84
C GLY A 105 16.60 6.13 2.12
N TYR A 106 15.44 6.52 2.65
CA TYR A 106 14.89 5.98 3.91
C TYR A 106 14.04 4.74 3.66
N THR A 107 14.26 3.73 4.49
CA THR A 107 13.46 2.49 4.55
C THR A 107 12.34 2.62 5.60
N ALA A 108 11.45 1.63 5.64
CA ALA A 108 10.43 1.54 6.69
C ALA A 108 11.05 1.54 8.10
N LEU A 109 12.15 0.81 8.31
CA LEU A 109 12.88 0.81 9.58
C LEU A 109 13.41 2.21 9.93
N LYS A 110 13.93 2.97 8.96
CA LYS A 110 14.42 4.33 9.20
C LYS A 110 13.30 5.26 9.66
N PHE A 111 12.10 5.15 9.07
CA PHE A 111 10.93 5.92 9.51
C PHE A 111 10.46 5.54 10.92
N ALA A 112 10.47 4.24 11.25
CA ALA A 112 10.16 3.78 12.61
C ALA A 112 11.13 4.37 13.65
N GLN A 113 12.43 4.37 13.34
CA GLN A 113 13.47 4.97 14.19
C GLN A 113 13.29 6.48 14.37
N LEU A 114 13.08 7.21 13.27
CA LEU A 114 12.89 8.67 13.31
C LEU A 114 11.64 9.09 14.11
N SER A 115 10.64 8.20 14.18
CA SER A 115 9.36 8.46 14.85
C SER A 115 9.28 7.82 16.24
N ASN A 116 10.37 7.20 16.74
CA ASN A 116 10.41 6.45 18.00
C ASN A 116 9.34 5.34 18.11
N ALA A 117 9.02 4.69 16.99
CA ALA A 117 8.03 3.61 16.91
C ALA A 117 8.65 2.28 17.39
N THR A 118 8.76 2.09 18.70
CA THR A 118 9.52 1.01 19.35
C THR A 118 9.14 -0.39 18.87
N GLU A 119 7.85 -0.69 18.79
CA GLU A 119 7.37 -2.01 18.35
C GLU A 119 7.61 -2.23 16.85
N ALA A 120 7.38 -1.21 16.03
CA ALA A 120 7.71 -1.26 14.60
C ALA A 120 9.21 -1.45 14.37
N ILE A 121 10.08 -0.79 15.16
CA ILE A 121 11.54 -1.00 15.10
C ILE A 121 11.87 -2.46 15.43
N ALA A 122 11.29 -3.00 16.51
CA ALA A 122 11.54 -4.37 16.94
C ALA A 122 11.10 -5.38 15.89
N LEU A 123 10.01 -5.13 15.18
CA LEU A 123 9.49 -6.00 14.13
C LEU A 123 10.28 -5.88 12.82
N LEU A 124 10.70 -4.67 12.43
CA LEU A 124 11.32 -4.41 11.14
C LEU A 124 12.84 -4.61 11.13
N LYS A 125 13.52 -4.64 12.28
CA LYS A 125 14.98 -4.86 12.35
C LYS A 125 15.39 -6.21 11.74
N ASP A 126 14.50 -7.21 11.80
CA ASP A 126 14.74 -8.58 11.34
C ASP A 126 14.07 -8.86 9.98
N ALA A 127 13.30 -7.90 9.45
CA ALA A 127 12.61 -8.03 8.16
C ALA A 127 13.60 -7.79 7.00
N LYS A 128 13.67 -8.75 6.06
CA LYS A 128 14.58 -8.74 4.90
C LYS A 128 13.85 -8.38 3.61
#